data_AF-A0A1Z5TDE8-F1
#
_entry.id   AF-A0A1Z5TDE8-F1
#
_cell.length_a   1.000
_cell.length_b   1.000
_cell.length_c   1.000
_cell.angle_alpha   90.00
_cell.angle_beta   90.00
_cell.angle_gamma   90.00
#
_symmetry.space_group_name_H-M   'P 1'
#
loop_
_entity.id
_entity.type
_entity.pdbx_description
1 polymer ?
#
loop_
_entity_poly.entity_id
_entity_poly.type
_entity_poly.pdbx_seq_one_letter_code
_entity_poly.pdbx_strand_id
1 'polypeptide(L)'
;MVSGASQADVGVLVISARKGEYETGFEKGGQTREHAVLAKTQGVNKLVVVVNKMDDPTVEWSEDRYKELRIQPQDRLDIHAVAAQQACGIRERVPKETAAWAPQYPSLLEYLDGMQALERKVGAPFMMPIAAKYREFGHMV
;
A
#
# COMPACT_ATOMS: atom_id res chain seq x y z
N MET A 1 -11.66 -8.57 -1.94
CA MET A 1 -10.94 -7.28 -2.13
C MET A 1 -11.87 -6.08 -1.90
N VAL A 2 -13.03 -6.05 -2.56
CA VAL A 2 -14.01 -4.95 -2.46
C VAL A 2 -14.60 -4.77 -1.05
N SER A 3 -15.03 -5.84 -0.37
CA SER A 3 -15.65 -5.72 0.97
C SER A 3 -14.67 -5.32 2.08
N GLY A 4 -13.37 -5.62 1.92
CA GLY A 4 -12.35 -5.27 2.91
C GLY A 4 -11.92 -3.80 2.82
N ALA A 5 -11.86 -3.25 1.60
CA ALA A 5 -11.48 -1.86 1.39
C ALA A 5 -12.55 -0.87 1.91
N SER A 6 -13.83 -1.26 1.94
CA SER A 6 -14.89 -0.42 2.55
C SER A 6 -14.83 -0.33 4.08
N GLN A 7 -14.00 -1.15 4.73
CA GLN A 7 -13.80 -1.12 6.18
C GLN A 7 -12.50 -0.40 6.58
N ALA A 8 -11.63 -0.13 5.60
CA ALA A 8 -10.30 0.36 5.85
C ALA A 8 -10.25 1.88 5.68
N ASP A 9 -9.77 2.58 6.71
CA ASP A 9 -9.50 4.00 6.60
C ASP A 9 -8.18 4.31 5.88
N VAL A 10 -7.23 3.36 5.96
CA VAL A 10 -5.92 3.40 5.30
C VAL A 10 -5.77 2.16 4.43
N GLY A 11 -5.41 2.34 3.16
CA GLY A 11 -5.14 1.27 2.22
C GLY A 11 -3.68 1.24 1.81
N VAL A 12 -3.17 0.04 1.52
CA VAL A 12 -1.82 -0.16 0.96
C VAL A 12 -1.95 -0.69 -0.46
N LEU A 13 -1.50 0.09 -1.44
CA LEU A 13 -1.44 -0.30 -2.84
C LEU A 13 -0.06 -0.87 -3.14
N VAL A 14 0.02 -2.17 -3.37
CA VAL A 14 1.29 -2.84 -3.72
C VAL A 14 1.46 -2.85 -5.24
N ILE A 15 2.60 -2.38 -5.71
CA ILE A 15 2.99 -2.30 -7.12
C ILE A 15 4.27 -3.11 -7.33
N SER A 16 4.40 -3.83 -8.43
CA SER A 16 5.63 -4.52 -8.79
C SER A 16 6.64 -3.57 -9.43
N ALA A 17 7.90 -3.62 -9.02
CA ALA A 17 8.99 -2.88 -9.64
C ALA A 17 9.51 -3.53 -10.92
N ARG A 18 9.29 -4.85 -11.06
CA ARG A 18 9.78 -5.66 -12.17
C ARG A 18 9.28 -5.12 -13.50
N LYS A 19 10.19 -4.99 -14.46
CA LYS A 19 9.85 -4.57 -15.83
C LYS A 19 8.91 -5.58 -16.49
N GLY A 20 7.87 -5.10 -17.15
CA GLY A 20 6.76 -5.88 -17.71
C GLY A 20 5.56 -6.00 -16.76
N GLU A 21 5.78 -6.30 -15.48
CA GLU A 21 4.67 -6.41 -14.50
C GLU A 21 4.10 -5.04 -14.11
N TYR A 22 4.94 -4.02 -14.01
CA TYR A 22 4.49 -2.66 -13.76
C TYR A 22 3.61 -2.15 -14.90
N GLU A 23 4.10 -2.26 -16.13
CA GLU A 23 3.47 -1.71 -17.33
C GLU A 23 2.12 -2.39 -17.56
N THR A 24 2.07 -3.73 -17.50
CA THR A 24 0.80 -4.48 -17.61
C THR A 24 -0.19 -4.15 -16.49
N GLY A 25 0.28 -3.79 -15.29
CA GLY A 25 -0.56 -3.38 -14.17
C GLY A 25 -1.24 -2.01 -14.35
N PHE A 26 -0.64 -1.12 -15.15
CA PHE A 26 -1.10 0.26 -15.39
C PHE A 26 -1.72 0.49 -16.77
N GLU A 27 -1.56 -0.45 -17.70
CA GLU A 27 -2.22 -0.46 -19.01
C GLU A 27 -3.76 -0.49 -18.93
N LYS A 28 -4.44 -0.25 -20.05
CA LYS A 28 -5.91 -0.31 -20.13
C LYS A 28 -6.38 -1.74 -19.84
N GLY A 29 -7.03 -1.95 -18.69
CA GLY A 29 -7.44 -3.27 -18.18
C GLY A 29 -6.52 -3.81 -17.08
N GLY A 30 -5.49 -3.07 -16.67
CA GLY A 30 -4.60 -3.41 -15.58
C GLY A 30 -5.29 -3.33 -14.21
N GLN A 31 -5.11 -4.37 -13.40
CA GLN A 31 -5.75 -4.52 -12.08
C GLN A 31 -5.32 -3.44 -11.08
N THR A 32 -4.06 -3.00 -11.13
CA THR A 32 -3.52 -2.02 -10.17
C THR A 32 -4.24 -0.67 -10.29
N ARG A 33 -4.53 -0.25 -11.53
CA ARG A 33 -5.28 0.98 -11.79
C ARG A 33 -6.72 0.88 -11.33
N GLU A 34 -7.39 -0.24 -11.60
CA GLU A 34 -8.77 -0.47 -11.18
C GLU A 34 -8.89 -0.50 -9.65
N HIS A 35 -7.99 -1.21 -8.96
CA HIS A 35 -7.98 -1.27 -7.51
C HIS A 35 -7.70 0.08 -6.85
N ALA A 36 -6.81 0.90 -7.42
CA ALA A 36 -6.55 2.24 -6.92
C ALA A 36 -7.80 3.14 -7.01
N VAL A 37 -8.54 3.06 -8.12
CA VAL A 37 -9.80 3.80 -8.28
C VAL A 37 -10.87 3.28 -7.33
N LEU A 38 -11.02 1.96 -7.22
CA LEU A 38 -11.99 1.33 -6.33
C LEU A 38 -11.75 1.69 -4.86
N ALA A 39 -10.48 1.68 -4.40
CA ALA A 39 -10.12 2.10 -3.05
C ALA A 39 -10.56 3.55 -2.77
N LYS A 40 -10.31 4.46 -3.72
CA LYS A 40 -10.72 5.86 -3.60
C LYS A 40 -12.25 6.01 -3.56
N THR A 41 -12.99 5.23 -4.34
CA THR A 41 -14.46 5.28 -4.33
C THR A 41 -15.08 4.66 -3.08
N GLN A 42 -14.37 3.74 -2.40
CA GLN A 42 -14.87 3.04 -1.21
C GLN A 42 -14.58 3.77 0.10
N GLY A 43 -14.01 4.97 0.05
CA GLY A 43 -13.77 5.81 1.22
C GLY A 43 -12.44 5.59 1.91
N VAL A 44 -11.48 4.92 1.26
CA VAL A 44 -10.09 4.86 1.74
C VAL A 44 -9.50 6.26 1.65
N ASN A 45 -9.35 6.91 2.81
CA ASN A 45 -8.94 8.31 2.88
C ASN A 45 -7.43 8.50 2.72
N LYS A 46 -6.64 7.51 3.10
CA LYS A 46 -5.18 7.49 2.94
C LYS A 46 -4.76 6.25 2.16
N LEU A 47 -4.08 6.44 1.04
CA LEU A 47 -3.53 5.34 0.24
C LEU A 47 -2.00 5.43 0.28
N VAL A 48 -1.37 4.40 0.86
CA VAL A 48 0.10 4.24 0.89
C VAL A 48 0.49 3.36 -0.28
N VAL A 49 1.51 3.75 -1.04
CA VAL A 49 1.99 2.97 -2.18
C VAL A 49 3.24 2.22 -1.78
N VAL A 50 3.30 0.93 -2.10
CA VAL A 50 4.43 0.08 -1.78
C VAL A 50 4.95 -0.54 -3.07
N VAL A 51 6.19 -0.18 -3.43
CA VAL A 51 6.90 -0.72 -4.59
C VAL A 51 7.64 -1.98 -4.16
N ASN A 52 7.14 -3.14 -4.57
CA ASN A 52 7.64 -4.46 -4.21
C ASN A 52 8.54 -5.05 -5.31
N LYS A 53 9.31 -6.10 -4.99
CA LYS A 53 10.26 -6.78 -5.89
C LYS A 53 11.41 -5.89 -6.35
N MET A 54 11.89 -4.99 -5.48
CA MET A 54 13.06 -4.15 -5.77
C MET A 54 14.36 -4.97 -5.88
N ASP A 55 14.38 -6.18 -5.34
CA ASP A 55 15.46 -7.16 -5.38
C ASP A 55 15.55 -7.94 -6.70
N ASP A 56 14.60 -7.75 -7.61
CA ASP A 56 14.58 -8.47 -8.89
C ASP A 56 15.82 -8.15 -9.75
N PRO A 57 16.41 -9.12 -10.47
CA PRO A 57 17.58 -8.89 -11.32
C PRO A 57 17.39 -7.83 -12.43
N THR A 58 16.15 -7.48 -12.77
CA THR A 58 15.87 -6.42 -13.75
C THR A 58 15.82 -5.01 -13.14
N VAL A 59 15.79 -4.92 -11.81
CA VAL A 59 15.62 -3.69 -11.03
C VAL A 59 16.85 -3.41 -10.18
N GLU A 60 17.40 -4.42 -9.49
CA GLU A 60 18.63 -4.36 -8.69
C GLU A 60 18.68 -3.16 -7.73
N TRP A 61 17.55 -2.86 -7.06
CA TRP A 61 17.40 -1.70 -6.20
C TRP A 61 17.76 -0.35 -6.86
N SER A 62 17.58 -0.24 -8.18
CA SER A 62 17.85 0.98 -8.94
C SER A 62 17.03 2.16 -8.44
N GLU A 63 17.73 3.26 -8.10
CA GLU A 63 17.10 4.52 -7.71
C GLU A 63 16.28 5.13 -8.84
N ASP A 64 16.77 5.00 -10.08
CA ASP A 64 16.10 5.55 -11.26
C ASP A 64 14.77 4.84 -11.51
N ARG A 65 14.74 3.50 -11.36
CA ARG A 65 13.48 2.75 -11.44
C ARG A 65 12.54 3.14 -10.31
N TYR A 66 13.04 3.29 -9.09
CA TYR A 66 12.20 3.75 -7.98
C TYR A 66 11.60 5.15 -8.24
N LYS A 67 12.40 6.08 -8.78
CA LYS A 67 11.96 7.43 -9.16
C LYS A 67 10.96 7.42 -10.32
N GLU A 68 11.12 6.52 -11.28
CA GLU A 68 10.18 6.33 -12.39
C GLU A 68 8.81 5.85 -11.89
N LEU A 69 8.82 4.86 -10.99
CA LEU A 69 7.62 4.29 -10.37
C LEU A 69 6.96 5.24 -9.38
N ARG A 70 7.72 6.22 -8.88
CA ARG A 70 7.21 7.36 -8.12
C ARG A 70 6.54 8.34 -9.08
N ILE A 71 5.35 7.95 -9.54
CA ILE A 71 4.46 8.78 -10.37
C ILE A 71 4.35 10.18 -9.71
N GLN A 72 4.88 11.21 -10.39
CA GLN A 72 4.78 12.63 -10.01
C GLN A 72 3.31 13.13 -10.09
N PRO A 73 2.96 14.36 -9.66
CA PRO A 73 3.19 15.05 -8.39
C PRO A 73 1.80 15.46 -7.84
N GLN A 74 0.95 14.51 -7.45
CA GLN A 74 -0.25 14.83 -6.67
C GLN A 74 0.04 14.58 -5.20
N ASP A 75 0.95 15.40 -4.68
CA ASP A 75 1.24 15.85 -3.30
C ASP A 75 1.12 14.94 -2.07
N ARG A 76 0.59 13.71 -2.11
CA ARG A 76 0.29 12.95 -0.87
C ARG A 76 0.34 11.43 -1.03
N LEU A 77 1.05 10.90 -2.01
CA LEU A 77 1.29 9.45 -2.10
C LEU A 77 2.64 9.14 -1.48
N ASP A 78 2.62 8.62 -0.25
CA ASP A 78 3.81 8.12 0.43
C ASP A 78 4.17 6.76 -0.18
N ILE A 79 5.38 6.70 -0.75
CA ILE A 79 5.87 5.54 -1.49
C ILE A 79 7.00 4.88 -0.70
N HIS A 80 6.92 3.57 -0.51
CA HIS A 80 7.93 2.78 0.18
C HIS A 80 8.46 1.67 -0.73
N ALA A 81 9.79 1.57 -0.82
CA ALA A 81 10.47 0.49 -1.53
C ALA A 81 10.62 -0.74 -0.62
N VAL A 82 10.19 -1.91 -1.08
CA VAL A 82 10.29 -3.17 -0.34
C VAL A 82 10.72 -4.33 -1.23
N ALA A 83 11.34 -5.32 -0.61
CA ALA A 83 11.46 -6.67 -1.15
C ALA A 83 10.76 -7.62 -0.19
N ALA A 84 9.45 -7.83 -0.40
CA ALA A 84 8.61 -8.50 0.58
C ALA A 84 9.03 -9.94 0.85
N GLN A 85 9.53 -10.65 -0.16
CA GLN A 85 10.00 -12.03 -0.02
C GLN A 85 11.24 -12.14 0.89
N GLN A 86 12.06 -11.10 0.94
CA GLN A 86 13.24 -11.00 1.81
C GLN A 86 12.94 -10.22 3.11
N ALA A 87 11.68 -9.80 3.31
CA ALA A 87 11.24 -8.90 4.38
C ALA A 87 12.01 -7.56 4.48
N CYS A 88 12.74 -7.18 3.42
CA CYS A 88 13.54 -5.97 3.39
C CYS A 88 12.65 -4.74 3.14
N GLY A 89 12.83 -3.67 3.93
CA GLY A 89 12.04 -2.44 3.84
C GLY A 89 10.66 -2.50 4.52
N ILE A 90 10.27 -3.66 5.09
CA ILE A 90 8.99 -3.81 5.79
C ILE A 90 9.11 -3.37 7.25
N ARG A 91 9.87 -4.11 8.06
CA ARG A 91 10.05 -3.83 9.49
C ARG A 91 11.26 -2.94 9.75
N GLU A 92 12.35 -3.22 9.05
CA GLU A 92 13.60 -2.50 9.16
C GLU A 92 13.84 -1.71 7.88
N ARG A 93 14.56 -0.59 8.00
CA ARG A 93 14.95 0.21 6.84
C ARG A 93 15.86 -0.62 5.95
N VAL A 94 15.81 -0.32 4.64
CA VAL A 94 16.68 -0.97 3.68
C VAL A 94 18.15 -0.63 4.01
N PRO A 95 19.03 -1.63 4.11
CA PRO A 95 20.44 -1.39 4.42
C PRO A 95 21.14 -0.55 3.34
N LYS A 96 22.14 0.25 3.75
CA LYS A 96 22.94 1.09 2.84
C LYS A 96 23.69 0.26 1.80
N GLU A 97 24.07 -0.95 2.19
CA GLU A 97 24.82 -1.91 1.39
C GLU A 97 23.98 -2.41 0.21
N THR A 98 22.67 -2.53 0.40
CA THR A 98 21.74 -2.96 -0.65
C THR A 98 21.38 -1.82 -1.57
N ALA A 99 21.15 -0.63 -1.00
CA ALA A 99 20.81 0.57 -1.76
C ALA A 99 21.23 1.82 -1.00
N ALA A 100 22.19 2.57 -1.53
CA ALA A 100 22.73 3.76 -0.87
C ALA A 100 21.67 4.85 -0.62
N TRP A 101 20.67 4.94 -1.49
CA TRP A 101 19.57 5.91 -1.41
C TRP A 101 18.43 5.45 -0.48
N ALA A 102 18.23 4.15 -0.26
CA ALA A 102 17.03 3.67 0.42
C ALA A 102 16.90 4.04 1.92
N PRO A 103 17.98 4.12 2.73
CA PRO A 103 17.89 4.48 4.15
C PRO A 103 17.33 5.90 4.43
N GLN A 104 17.30 6.77 3.42
CA GLN A 104 16.68 8.10 3.54
C GLN A 104 15.16 8.03 3.70
N TYR A 105 14.55 6.90 3.34
CA TYR A 105 13.14 6.61 3.50
C TYR A 105 12.91 5.71 4.73
N PRO A 106 11.84 5.94 5.52
CA PRO A 106 11.48 5.05 6.61
C PRO A 106 10.99 3.70 6.07
N SER A 107 11.07 2.66 6.91
CA SER A 107 10.46 1.37 6.60
C SER A 107 8.93 1.49 6.55
N LEU A 108 8.26 0.52 5.93
CA LEU A 108 6.80 0.52 5.85
C LEU A 108 6.15 0.59 7.25
N LEU A 109 6.60 -0.24 8.19
CA LEU A 109 6.02 -0.25 9.54
C LEU A 109 6.35 1.03 10.32
N GLU A 110 7.58 1.53 10.23
CA GLU A 110 7.96 2.79 10.87
C GLU A 110 7.09 3.96 10.39
N TYR A 111 6.78 4.00 9.09
CA TYR A 111 5.86 4.99 8.55
C TYR A 111 4.43 4.77 9.07
N LEU A 112 3.93 3.54 9.03
CA LEU A 112 2.57 3.22 9.46
C LEU A 112 2.34 3.53 10.94
N ASP A 113 3.31 3.23 11.81
CA ASP A 113 3.28 3.52 13.24
C ASP A 113 3.34 5.03 13.54
N GLY A 114 4.05 5.79 12.69
CA GLY A 114 4.16 7.25 12.77
C GLY A 114 2.98 8.01 12.18
N MET A 115 2.03 7.34 11.52
CA MET A 115 0.90 8.01 10.88
C MET A 115 0.00 8.69 11.92
N GLN A 116 -0.39 9.94 11.64
CA GLN A 116 -1.43 10.60 12.42
C GLN A 116 -2.73 9.78 12.35
N ALA A 117 -3.20 9.34 13.52
CA ALA A 117 -4.47 8.67 13.68
C ALA A 117 -5.61 9.55 13.16
N LEU A 118 -6.55 8.94 12.45
CA LEU A 118 -7.74 9.62 11.95
C LEU A 118 -8.67 9.96 13.12
N GLU A 119 -9.44 11.03 12.94
CA GLU A 119 -10.38 11.49 13.95
C GLU A 119 -11.50 10.46 14.17
N ARG A 120 -11.72 10.07 15.43
CA ARG A 120 -12.81 9.15 15.80
C ARG A 120 -14.12 9.91 15.92
N LYS A 121 -15.12 9.53 15.11
CA LYS A 121 -16.45 10.17 15.07
C LYS A 121 -17.39 9.66 16.19
N VAL A 122 -17.07 9.93 17.45
CA VAL A 122 -17.83 9.42 18.62
C VAL A 122 -19.25 9.98 18.70
N GLY A 123 -19.48 11.22 18.25
CA GLY A 123 -20.78 11.89 18.29
C GLY A 123 -21.65 11.70 17.04
N ALA A 124 -21.18 10.96 16.02
CA ALA A 124 -21.95 10.73 14.79
C ALA A 124 -23.01 9.64 15.00
N PRO A 125 -24.06 9.58 14.15
CA PRO A 125 -25.02 8.48 14.17
C PRO A 125 -24.34 7.12 14.06
N PHE A 126 -24.84 6.15 14.83
CA PHE A 126 -24.30 4.79 14.81
C PHE A 126 -24.58 4.10 13.47
N MET A 127 -23.53 3.56 12.85
CA MET A 127 -23.57 2.82 11.60
C MET A 127 -22.74 1.55 11.73
N MET A 128 -23.31 0.39 11.41
CA MET A 128 -22.62 -0.91 11.48
C MET A 128 -22.98 -1.78 10.28
N PRO A 129 -22.17 -1.76 9.20
CA PRO A 129 -22.34 -2.66 8.07
C PRO A 129 -22.00 -4.11 8.45
N ILE A 130 -22.88 -5.06 8.15
CA ILE A 130 -22.65 -6.49 8.44
C ILE A 130 -21.80 -7.10 7.32
N ALA A 131 -20.64 -7.64 7.68
CA ALA A 131 -19.70 -8.23 6.72
C ALA A 131 -19.96 -9.72 6.48
N ALA A 132 -20.29 -10.46 7.54
CA ALA A 132 -20.55 -11.89 7.51
C ALA A 132 -21.52 -12.27 8.63
N LYS A 133 -22.08 -13.47 8.60
CA LYS A 133 -22.97 -13.99 9.64
C LYS A 133 -22.57 -15.41 9.98
N TYR A 134 -22.44 -15.70 11.26
CA TYR A 134 -22.08 -17.01 11.79
C TYR A 134 -23.10 -17.48 12.82
N ARG A 135 -23.12 -18.80 13.05
CA ARG A 135 -23.98 -19.43 14.05
C ARG A 135 -23.15 -20.31 14.97
N GLU A 136 -22.42 -19.66 15.87
CA GLU A 136 -21.72 -20.29 16.99
C GLU A 136 -22.22 -19.66 18.28
N PHE A 137 -22.69 -20.47 19.23
CA PHE A 137 -23.27 -20.03 20.51
C PHE A 137 -24.37 -18.94 20.42
N GLY A 138 -25.01 -18.78 19.25
CA GLY A 138 -26.00 -17.73 18.99
C GLY A 138 -25.96 -17.25 17.55
N HIS A 139 -26.48 -16.05 17.30
CA HIS A 139 -26.31 -15.34 16.02
C HIS A 139 -25.20 -14.31 16.17
N MET A 140 -24.14 -14.46 15.38
CA MET A 140 -23.01 -13.53 15.32
C MET A 140 -23.00 -12.84 13.95
N VAL A 141 -22.72 -11.54 13.92
CA VAL A 141 -22.66 -10.67 12.73
C VAL A 141 -21.46 -9.76 12.77
#